data_AF-A0A6N9C1S5-F1
#
_entry.id   AF-A0A6N9C1S5-F1
#
_cell.length_a   1.000
_cell.length_b   1.000
_cell.length_c   1.000
_cell.angle_alpha   90.00
_cell.angle_beta   90.00
_cell.angle_gamma   90.00
#
_symmetry.space_group_name_H-M   'P 1'
#
loop_
_entity.id
_entity.type
_entity.pdbx_description
1 polymer ?
#
loop_
_entity_poly.entity_id
_entity_poly.type
_entity_poly.pdbx_seq_one_letter_code
_entity_poly.pdbx_strand_id
1 'polypeptide(L)'
;MTTGALTAHTAFDTDVPAIDEQWQAEAFALAVELHRKGVFSWTEWSAALGSEIARSAERGEDDYFGCWLNAVEALVTRKGVASTEQLTSLAGAWREAYATTPHGQPVRLRRSASSTPDGLSDTEDT
;
A
#
# COMPACT_ATOMS: atom_id res chain seq x y z
N MET A 1 -15.58 40.09 31.35
CA MET A 1 -16.04 39.59 30.04
C MET A 1 -14.81 39.17 29.28
N THR A 2 -14.54 37.87 29.23
CA THR A 2 -13.39 37.27 28.54
C THR A 2 -13.94 36.55 27.32
N THR A 3 -13.35 36.78 26.13
CA THR A 3 -13.38 35.99 24.87
C THR A 3 -13.21 36.99 23.71
N GLY A 4 -12.32 36.83 22.73
CA GLY A 4 -11.48 35.69 22.40
C GLY A 4 -10.28 36.11 21.55
N ALA A 5 -9.18 35.38 21.71
CA ALA A 5 -8.15 35.27 20.70
C ALA A 5 -8.63 34.20 19.70
N LEU A 6 -9.01 34.62 18.50
CA LEU A 6 -9.18 33.70 17.37
C LEU A 6 -7.81 33.47 16.76
N THR A 7 -7.29 32.26 17.02
CA THR A 7 -6.08 31.69 16.47
C THR A 7 -6.06 31.85 14.95
N ALA A 8 -4.97 32.40 14.42
CA ALA A 8 -4.69 32.42 12.99
C ALA A 8 -4.63 30.97 12.47
N HIS A 9 -5.59 30.60 11.63
CA HIS A 9 -5.49 29.38 10.81
C HIS A 9 -4.52 29.71 9.67
N THR A 10 -3.23 29.42 9.88
CA THR A 10 -2.22 29.49 8.83
C THR A 10 -2.64 28.55 7.71
N ALA A 11 -3.06 29.12 6.59
CA ALA A 11 -3.10 28.48 5.29
C ALA A 11 -1.67 28.06 4.94
N PHE A 12 -1.34 26.81 5.25
CA PHE A 12 -0.22 26.15 4.60
C PHE A 12 -0.71 25.71 3.24
N ASP A 13 0.01 26.11 2.19
CA ASP A 13 -0.23 25.80 0.79
C ASP A 13 -0.77 24.36 0.60
N THR A 14 -2.05 24.25 0.23
CA THR A 14 -2.82 23.01 0.18
C THR A 14 -2.56 22.25 -1.13
N ASP A 15 -1.32 21.83 -1.37
CA ASP A 15 -0.99 21.00 -2.55
C ASP A 15 -0.86 19.51 -2.19
N VAL A 16 -1.02 19.16 -0.90
CA VAL A 16 -1.11 17.77 -0.44
C VAL A 16 -2.53 17.51 0.05
N PRO A 17 -3.27 16.56 -0.55
CA PRO A 17 -4.60 16.21 -0.08
C PRO A 17 -4.56 15.74 1.37
N ALA A 18 -5.59 16.13 2.13
CA ALA A 18 -5.71 15.80 3.54
C ALA A 18 -5.81 14.28 3.73
N ILE A 19 -5.27 13.79 4.85
CA ILE A 19 -5.48 12.42 5.29
C ILE A 19 -6.88 12.36 5.93
N ASP A 20 -7.84 11.87 5.18
CA ASP A 20 -9.26 11.81 5.55
C ASP A 20 -9.63 10.47 6.20
N GLU A 21 -8.92 9.40 5.88
CA GLU A 21 -9.19 8.06 6.40
C GLU A 21 -7.95 7.44 7.04
N GLN A 22 -8.16 6.61 8.07
CA GLN A 22 -7.06 5.97 8.81
C GLN A 22 -6.15 5.14 7.89
N TRP A 23 -6.71 4.45 6.90
CA TRP A 23 -5.92 3.64 5.96
C TRP A 23 -4.97 4.49 5.11
N GLN A 24 -5.26 5.77 4.86
CA GLN A 24 -4.38 6.65 4.10
C GLN A 24 -3.09 6.97 4.89
N ALA A 25 -3.21 7.16 6.21
CA ALA A 25 -2.05 7.31 7.10
C ALA A 25 -1.21 6.04 7.16
N GLU A 26 -1.87 4.88 7.22
CA GLU A 26 -1.20 3.57 7.23
C GLU A 26 -0.47 3.30 5.92
N ALA A 27 -1.10 3.61 4.78
CA ALA A 27 -0.48 3.56 3.48
C ALA A 27 0.77 4.45 3.46
N PHE A 28 0.64 5.73 3.81
CA PHE A 28 1.77 6.67 3.90
C PHE A 28 2.94 6.12 4.72
N ALA A 29 2.65 5.61 5.93
CA ALA A 29 3.66 5.02 6.80
C ALA A 29 4.38 3.83 6.12
N LEU A 30 3.66 3.00 5.38
CA LEU A 30 4.24 1.88 4.63
C LEU A 30 5.25 2.35 3.58
N ALA A 31 4.94 3.36 2.75
CA ALA A 31 5.92 3.84 1.76
C ALA A 31 7.14 4.49 2.42
N VAL A 32 6.93 5.26 3.50
CA VAL A 32 8.04 5.85 4.25
C VAL A 32 8.96 4.75 4.77
N GLU A 33 8.42 3.68 5.35
CA GLU A 33 9.22 2.56 5.86
C GLU A 33 9.90 1.76 4.74
N LEU A 34 9.25 1.56 3.59
CA LEU A 34 9.88 0.94 2.41
C LEU A 34 11.06 1.77 1.89
N HIS A 35 10.89 3.09 1.80
CA HIS A 35 11.96 4.00 1.46
C HIS A 35 13.10 3.95 2.48
N ARG A 36 12.79 4.02 3.79
CA ARG A 36 13.79 3.93 4.86
C ARG A 36 14.59 2.64 4.83
N LYS A 37 13.97 1.54 4.40
CA LYS A 37 14.63 0.24 4.19
C LYS A 37 15.42 0.14 2.88
N GLY A 38 15.41 1.19 2.06
CA GLY A 38 16.14 1.24 0.79
C GLY A 38 15.50 0.43 -0.35
N VAL A 39 14.21 0.07 -0.24
CA VAL A 39 13.51 -0.67 -1.31
C VAL A 39 13.43 0.18 -2.58
N PHE A 40 13.18 1.47 -2.42
CA PHE A 40 13.23 2.47 -3.49
C PHE A 40 13.71 3.81 -2.94
N SER A 41 14.23 4.66 -3.83
CA SER A 41 14.58 6.05 -3.54
C SER A 41 13.37 6.99 -3.70
N TRP A 42 13.45 8.19 -3.12
CA TRP A 42 12.43 9.22 -3.32
C TRP A 42 12.26 9.64 -4.80
N THR A 43 13.33 9.56 -5.60
CA THR A 43 13.26 9.85 -7.04
C THR A 43 12.47 8.79 -7.79
N GLU A 44 12.66 7.51 -7.45
CA GLU A 44 11.86 6.43 -8.03
C GLU A 44 10.40 6.50 -7.58
N TRP A 45 10.18 6.91 -6.33
CA TRP A 45 8.85 7.18 -5.78
C TRP A 45 8.11 8.26 -6.56
N SER A 46 8.69 9.46 -6.69
CA SER A 46 8.03 10.58 -7.38
C SER A 46 7.76 10.26 -8.85
N ALA A 47 8.66 9.56 -9.54
CA ALA A 47 8.46 9.13 -10.92
C ALA A 47 7.31 8.12 -11.05
N ALA A 48 7.22 7.15 -10.12
CA ALA A 48 6.14 6.17 -10.11
C ALA A 48 4.79 6.85 -9.83
N LEU A 49 4.71 7.70 -8.81
CA LEU A 49 3.50 8.42 -8.44
C LEU A 49 3.02 9.34 -9.58
N GLY A 50 3.93 10.11 -10.18
CA GLY A 50 3.60 10.99 -11.30
C GLY A 50 3.05 10.22 -12.51
N SER A 51 3.57 9.02 -12.77
CA SER A 51 3.07 8.15 -13.84
C SER A 51 1.64 7.68 -13.57
N GLU A 52 1.31 7.33 -12.33
CA GLU A 52 -0.03 6.89 -11.94
C GLU A 52 -1.04 8.04 -11.94
N ILE A 53 -0.64 9.23 -11.46
CA ILE A 53 -1.47 10.44 -11.53
C ILE A 53 -1.79 10.79 -12.99
N ALA A 54 -0.79 10.74 -13.88
CA ALA A 54 -1.02 10.99 -15.31
C ALA A 54 -2.02 9.99 -15.91
N ARG A 55 -1.88 8.69 -15.60
CA ARG A 55 -2.84 7.66 -16.03
C ARG A 55 -4.24 7.88 -15.46
N SER A 56 -4.36 8.32 -14.21
CA SER A 56 -5.64 8.62 -13.58
C SER A 56 -6.33 9.81 -14.23
N ALA A 57 -5.55 10.87 -14.51
CA ALA A 57 -6.03 12.05 -15.21
C ALA A 57 -6.55 11.71 -16.63
N GLU A 58 -5.87 10.81 -17.35
CA GLU A 58 -6.34 10.29 -18.65
C GLU A 58 -7.70 9.57 -18.55
N ARG A 59 -8.00 8.93 -17.41
CA ARG A 59 -9.29 8.28 -17.14
C ARG A 59 -10.36 9.23 -16.59
N GLY A 60 -9.99 10.47 -16.25
CA GLY A 60 -10.88 11.43 -15.59
C GLY A 60 -11.19 11.06 -14.13
N GLU A 61 -10.32 10.30 -13.50
CA GLU A 61 -10.44 9.87 -12.10
C GLU A 61 -9.63 10.80 -11.18
N ASP A 62 -10.27 11.30 -10.13
CA ASP A 62 -9.64 12.09 -9.06
C ASP A 62 -9.43 11.20 -7.83
N ASP A 63 -8.56 10.20 -7.97
CA ASP A 63 -8.22 9.25 -6.89
C ASP A 63 -6.72 9.32 -6.58
N TYR A 64 -6.33 10.36 -5.84
CA TYR A 64 -4.94 10.58 -5.46
C TYR A 64 -4.36 9.43 -4.62
N PHE A 65 -5.10 8.95 -3.62
CA PHE A 65 -4.61 7.88 -2.75
C PHE A 65 -4.64 6.50 -3.44
N GLY A 66 -5.51 6.28 -4.43
CA GLY A 66 -5.43 5.14 -5.33
C GLY A 66 -4.18 5.17 -6.22
N CYS A 67 -3.87 6.33 -6.82
CA CYS A 67 -2.60 6.50 -7.55
C CYS A 67 -1.38 6.23 -6.66
N TRP A 68 -1.46 6.70 -5.41
CA TRP A 68 -0.45 6.49 -4.39
C TRP A 68 -0.23 5.00 -4.08
N LEU A 69 -1.31 4.25 -3.88
CA LEU A 69 -1.23 2.81 -3.63
C LEU A 69 -0.68 2.06 -4.85
N ASN A 70 -1.18 2.38 -6.05
CA ASN A 70 -0.69 1.80 -7.31
C ASN A 70 0.82 2.03 -7.50
N ALA A 71 1.31 3.21 -7.13
CA ALA A 71 2.73 3.53 -7.19
C ALA A 71 3.57 2.67 -6.24
N VAL A 72 3.10 2.44 -4.99
CA VAL A 72 3.76 1.52 -4.04
C VAL A 72 3.77 0.10 -4.60
N GLU A 73 2.63 -0.41 -5.05
CA GLU A 73 2.50 -1.77 -5.60
C GLU A 73 3.40 -1.98 -6.81
N ALA A 74 3.46 -1.01 -7.72
CA ALA A 74 4.34 -1.04 -8.87
C ALA A 74 5.81 -1.05 -8.46
N LEU A 75 6.21 -0.27 -7.46
CA LEU A 75 7.59 -0.24 -6.97
C LEU A 75 8.00 -1.55 -6.31
N VAL A 76 7.19 -2.09 -5.39
CA VAL A 76 7.51 -3.35 -4.71
C VAL A 76 7.56 -4.52 -5.70
N THR A 77 6.72 -4.48 -6.74
CA THR A 77 6.73 -5.47 -7.83
C THR A 77 7.99 -5.37 -8.67
N ARG A 78 8.35 -4.17 -9.16
CA ARG A 78 9.58 -3.96 -9.93
C ARG A 78 10.84 -4.32 -9.15
N LYS A 79 10.82 -4.16 -7.83
CA LYS A 79 11.94 -4.47 -6.93
C LYS A 79 11.96 -5.93 -6.46
N GLY A 80 10.98 -6.74 -6.87
CA GLY A 80 10.90 -8.17 -6.50
C GLY A 80 10.57 -8.43 -5.03
N VAL A 81 10.03 -7.43 -4.31
CA VAL A 81 9.63 -7.57 -2.90
C VAL A 81 8.32 -8.35 -2.77
N ALA A 82 7.39 -8.15 -3.71
CA ALA A 82 6.15 -8.90 -3.83
C ALA A 82 5.75 -8.97 -5.30
N SER A 83 5.17 -10.08 -5.77
CA SER A 83 4.62 -10.17 -7.12
C SER A 83 3.18 -9.64 -7.16
N THR A 84 2.71 -9.23 -8.34
CA THR A 84 1.32 -8.82 -8.57
C THR A 84 0.34 -9.93 -8.16
N GLU A 85 0.69 -11.19 -8.40
CA GLU A 85 -0.12 -12.35 -8.01
C GLU A 85 -0.18 -12.50 -6.49
N GLN A 86 0.92 -12.28 -5.78
CA GLN A 86 0.95 -12.30 -4.31
C GLN A 86 0.07 -11.19 -3.72
N LEU A 87 0.16 -9.97 -4.25
CA LEU A 87 -0.66 -8.84 -3.82
C LEU A 87 -2.15 -9.10 -4.09
N THR A 88 -2.48 -9.57 -5.30
CA THR A 88 -3.85 -9.90 -5.70
C THR A 88 -4.43 -11.03 -4.87
N SER A 89 -3.64 -12.09 -4.63
CA SER A 89 -4.03 -13.23 -3.80
C SER A 89 -4.29 -12.80 -2.36
N LEU A 90 -3.42 -11.95 -1.80
CA LEU A 90 -3.58 -11.44 -0.44
C LEU A 90 -4.83 -10.56 -0.31
N ALA A 91 -5.07 -9.66 -1.27
CA ALA A 91 -6.28 -8.85 -1.30
C ALA A 91 -7.54 -9.71 -1.43
N GLY A 92 -7.51 -10.74 -2.28
CA GLY A 92 -8.58 -11.72 -2.41
C GLY A 92 -8.85 -12.49 -1.11
N ALA A 93 -7.81 -12.99 -0.46
CA ALA A 93 -7.92 -13.70 0.81
C ALA A 93 -8.50 -12.82 1.93
N TRP A 94 -8.15 -11.53 1.96
CA TRP A 94 -8.76 -10.57 2.89
C TRP A 94 -10.24 -10.33 2.60
N ARG A 95 -10.63 -10.16 1.32
CA ARG A 95 -12.04 -10.00 0.94
C ARG A 95 -12.87 -11.23 1.32
N GLU A 96 -12.34 -12.43 1.07
CA GLU A 96 -12.98 -13.69 1.47
C GLU A 96 -13.10 -13.79 3.00
N ALA A 97 -12.03 -13.50 3.73
CA ALA A 97 -12.03 -13.52 5.19
C ALA A 97 -13.05 -12.54 5.76
N TYR A 98 -13.12 -11.32 5.23
CA TYR A 98 -14.10 -10.32 5.63
C TYR A 98 -15.54 -10.81 5.36
N ALA A 99 -15.81 -11.33 4.16
CA ALA A 99 -17.14 -11.81 3.77
C ALA A 99 -17.64 -13.01 4.59
N THR A 100 -16.73 -13.85 5.07
CA THR A 100 -17.05 -15.09 5.81
C THR A 100 -16.99 -14.93 7.33
N THR A 101 -16.45 -13.82 7.83
CA THR A 101 -16.38 -13.55 9.27
C THR A 101 -17.75 -13.07 9.78
N PRO A 102 -18.39 -13.79 10.72
CA PRO A 102 -19.62 -13.31 11.35
C PRO A 102 -19.41 -11.93 11.99
N HIS A 103 -20.41 -11.06 11.88
CA HIS A 103 -20.34 -9.72 12.46
C HIS A 103 -19.98 -9.77 13.96
N GLY A 104 -19.02 -8.93 14.36
CA GLY A 104 -18.52 -8.87 15.74
C GLY A 104 -17.37 -9.83 16.07
N GLN A 105 -16.96 -10.70 15.14
CA GLN A 105 -15.75 -11.51 15.28
C GLN A 105 -14.55 -10.86 14.57
N PRO A 106 -13.31 -11.05 15.07
CA PRO A 106 -12.12 -10.53 14.41
C PRO A 106 -11.86 -11.25 13.09
N VAL A 107 -11.64 -10.49 12.02
CA VAL A 107 -11.25 -11.04 10.71
C VAL A 107 -9.85 -11.64 10.80
N ARG A 108 -9.70 -12.89 10.37
CA ARG A 108 -8.41 -13.61 10.38
C ARG A 108 -8.09 -14.09 8.97
N LEU A 109 -6.90 -13.77 8.48
CA LEU A 109 -6.36 -14.43 7.29
C LEU A 109 -5.98 -15.87 7.60
N ARG A 110 -6.48 -16.80 6.81
CA ARG A 110 -5.98 -18.17 6.80
C ARG A 110 -4.59 -18.14 6.16
N ARG A 111 -3.54 -18.47 6.93
CA ARG A 111 -2.18 -18.58 6.38
C ARG A 111 -2.20 -19.64 5.27
N SER A 112 -2.02 -19.23 4.01
CA SER A 112 -1.74 -20.15 2.92
C SER A 112 -0.41 -20.82 3.20
N ALA A 113 -0.38 -22.16 3.20
CA ALA A 113 0.85 -22.91 3.37
C ALA A 113 1.81 -22.51 2.26
N SER A 114 2.97 -21.97 2.63
CA SER A 114 4.08 -21.80 1.71
C SER A 114 4.40 -23.18 1.14
N SER A 115 4.27 -23.32 -0.18
CA SER A 115 4.75 -24.50 -0.89
C SER A 115 6.26 -24.61 -0.67
N THR A 116 6.65 -25.37 0.36
CA THR A 116 7.99 -25.97 0.40
C THR A 116 8.07 -26.88 -0.80
N PRO A 117 9.01 -26.68 -1.75
CA PRO A 117 9.29 -27.70 -2.74
C PRO A 117 9.91 -28.87 -1.98
N ASP A 118 9.07 -29.85 -1.68
CA ASP A 118 9.46 -31.17 -1.19
C ASP A 118 10.20 -31.87 -2.35
N GLY A 119 11.45 -32.28 -2.09
CA GLY A 119 12.21 -33.15 -3.00
C GLY A 119 13.40 -32.52 -3.71
N LEU A 120 14.34 -31.92 -2.98
CA LEU A 120 15.76 -32.03 -3.37
C LEU A 120 16.22 -33.41 -2.89
N SER A 121 16.05 -34.44 -3.73
CA SER A 121 16.77 -35.69 -3.53
C SER A 121 18.17 -35.48 -4.07
N ASP A 122 19.10 -35.23 -3.16
CA ASP A 122 20.53 -35.31 -3.42
C ASP A 122 20.88 -36.68 -4.01
N THR A 123 21.67 -36.60 -5.07
CA THR A 123 22.46 -37.67 -5.68
C THR A 123 23.54 -38.14 -4.71
N GLU A 124 23.72 -39.45 -4.54
CA GLU A 124 24.99 -40.14 -4.27
C GLU A 124 24.73 -41.66 -4.45
N ASP A 125 25.21 -42.34 -5.49
CA ASP A 125 26.60 -42.79 -5.76
C ASP A 125 27.02 -44.00 -4.92
N THR A 126 26.81 -45.21 -5.49
CA THR A 126 27.72 -46.39 -5.56
C THR A 126 26.93 -47.66 -5.88
#